data_AF-X0TA92-F1
#
_entry.id   AF-X0TA92-F1
#
_cell.length_a   1.000
_cell.length_b   1.000
_cell.length_c   1.000
_cell.angle_alpha   90.00
_cell.angle_beta   90.00
_cell.angle_gamma   90.00
#
_symmetry.space_group_name_H-M   'P 1'
#
loop_
_entity.id
_entity.type
_entity.pdbx_description
1 polymer ?
#
loop_
_entity_poly.entity_id
_entity_poly.type
_entity_poly.pdbx_seq_one_letter_code
_entity_poly.pdbx_strand_id
1 'polypeptide(L)'
;DATEKVRQGVRHYNQEDYEAAGKAFAEADVAQPDDPRIAYDRACAYAAGGDADKAIELFQQAALSPKGTLAAACHYNLGCLAAAKARALFGEH
;
A
#
# COMPACT_ATOMS: atom_id res chain seq x y z
N ASP A 1 -16.65 6.83 9.80
CA ASP A 1 -16.65 5.35 9.74
C ASP A 1 -15.53 4.90 8.82
N ALA A 2 -14.77 3.88 9.22
CA ALA A 2 -13.64 3.36 8.47
C ALA A 2 -14.06 2.88 7.07
N THR A 3 -15.24 2.26 6.96
CA THR A 3 -15.78 1.77 5.69
C THR A 3 -15.93 2.88 4.66
N GLU A 4 -16.43 4.06 5.06
CA GLU A 4 -16.57 5.18 4.12
C GLU A 4 -15.21 5.76 3.73
N LYS A 5 -14.24 5.78 4.65
CA LYS A 5 -12.89 6.24 4.37
C LYS A 5 -12.14 5.29 3.41
N VAL A 6 -12.33 3.97 3.56
CA VAL A 6 -11.85 2.98 2.57
C VAL A 6 -12.50 3.22 1.20
N ARG A 7 -13.82 3.39 1.13
CA ARG A 7 -14.50 3.69 -0.16
C ARG A 7 -13.97 4.98 -0.78
N GLN A 8 -13.76 6.02 0.02
CA GLN A 8 -13.17 7.27 -0.44
C GLN A 8 -11.75 7.05 -1.00
N GLY A 9 -10.91 6.29 -0.28
CA GLY A 9 -9.56 5.95 -0.73
C GLY A 9 -9.56 5.20 -2.06
N VAL A 10 -10.43 4.20 -2.22
CA VAL A 10 -10.60 3.47 -3.48
C VAL A 10 -11.06 4.39 -4.62
N ARG A 11 -11.98 5.33 -4.36
CA ARG A 11 -12.41 6.31 -5.37
C ARG A 11 -11.25 7.18 -5.84
N HIS A 12 -10.46 7.73 -4.92
CA HIS A 12 -9.29 8.54 -5.26
C HIS A 12 -8.23 7.73 -6.00
N TYR A 13 -7.98 6.49 -5.56
CA TYR A 13 -7.03 5.58 -6.22
C TYR A 13 -7.42 5.32 -7.69
N ASN A 14 -8.71 5.07 -7.94
CA ASN A 14 -9.23 4.87 -9.29
C ASN A 14 -9.20 6.14 -10.15
N GLN A 15 -9.07 7.32 -9.53
CA GLN A 15 -8.88 8.60 -10.19
C GLN A 15 -7.40 8.96 -10.35
N GLU A 16 -6.49 8.05 -9.99
CA GLU A 16 -5.04 8.24 -9.96
C GLU A 16 -4.59 9.36 -8.98
N ASP A 17 -5.48 9.81 -8.11
CA ASP A 17 -5.18 10.73 -7.02
C ASP A 17 -4.65 9.94 -5.81
N TYR A 18 -3.42 9.47 -5.95
CA TYR A 18 -2.79 8.58 -4.98
C TYR A 18 -2.51 9.24 -3.63
N GLU A 19 -2.29 10.57 -3.61
CA GLU A 19 -2.12 11.32 -2.38
C GLU A 19 -3.43 11.36 -1.57
N ALA A 20 -4.55 11.72 -2.22
CA ALA A 20 -5.85 11.72 -1.55
C ALA A 20 -6.28 10.29 -1.16
N ALA A 21 -5.94 9.28 -1.97
CA ALA A 21 -6.17 7.89 -1.64
C ALA A 21 -5.43 7.49 -0.36
N GLY A 22 -4.13 7.77 -0.27
CA GLY A 22 -3.30 7.49 0.90
C GLY A 22 -3.81 8.19 2.17
N LYS A 23 -4.29 9.43 2.05
CA LYS A 23 -4.89 10.17 3.17
C LYS A 23 -6.19 9.52 3.64
N ALA A 24 -7.09 9.17 2.73
CA ALA A 24 -8.35 8.52 3.08
C ALA A 24 -8.11 7.15 3.74
N PHE A 25 -7.14 6.36 3.26
CA PHE A 25 -6.77 5.11 3.92
C PHE A 25 -6.13 5.34 5.29
N ALA A 26 -5.31 6.39 5.48
CA ALA A 26 -4.78 6.74 6.79
C ALA A 26 -5.90 7.11 7.79
N GLU A 27 -6.93 7.82 7.34
CA GLU A 27 -8.11 8.12 8.17
C GLU A 27 -8.93 6.86 8.50
N ALA A 28 -8.96 5.86 7.60
CA ALA A 28 -9.57 4.56 7.87
C ALA A 28 -8.76 3.74 8.91
N ASP A 29 -7.43 3.79 8.82
CA ASP A 29 -6.49 3.11 9.72
C ASP A 29 -6.63 3.60 11.16
N VAL A 30 -6.78 4.92 11.36
CA VAL A 30 -7.08 5.49 12.70
C VAL A 30 -8.37 4.92 13.30
N ALA A 31 -9.36 4.60 12.46
CA ALA A 31 -10.64 4.06 12.91
C ALA A 31 -10.62 2.52 13.10
N GLN A 32 -9.78 1.79 12.38
CA GLN A 32 -9.62 0.34 12.45
C GLN A 32 -8.14 -0.06 12.27
N PRO A 33 -7.28 0.16 13.30
CA PRO A 33 -5.84 -0.04 13.18
C PRO A 33 -5.42 -1.52 13.01
N ASP A 34 -6.31 -2.44 13.36
CA ASP A 34 -6.06 -3.89 13.32
C ASP A 34 -6.47 -4.54 11.98
N ASP A 35 -6.95 -3.77 11.00
CA ASP A 35 -7.28 -4.31 9.67
C ASP A 35 -6.09 -4.21 8.70
N PRO A 36 -5.34 -5.30 8.47
CA PRO A 36 -4.16 -5.27 7.60
C PRO A 36 -4.49 -4.96 6.13
N ARG A 37 -5.78 -5.04 5.73
CA ARG A 37 -6.20 -4.65 4.38
C ARG A 37 -6.09 -3.15 4.17
N ILE A 38 -6.33 -2.34 5.21
CA ILE A 38 -6.21 -0.89 5.12
C ILE A 38 -4.75 -0.50 4.90
N ALA A 39 -3.81 -1.12 5.63
CA ALA A 39 -2.38 -0.94 5.41
C ALA A 39 -1.97 -1.37 3.99
N TYR A 40 -2.50 -2.50 3.48
CA TYR A 40 -2.26 -2.95 2.11
C TYR A 40 -2.76 -1.94 1.06
N ASP A 41 -4.01 -1.46 1.18
CA ASP A 41 -4.58 -0.49 0.23
C ASP A 41 -3.82 0.84 0.25
N ARG A 42 -3.38 1.27 1.44
CA ARG A 42 -2.53 2.44 1.60
C ARG A 42 -1.15 2.24 0.97
N ALA A 43 -0.55 1.05 1.11
CA ALA A 43 0.71 0.70 0.47
C ALA A 43 0.59 0.74 -1.06
N CYS A 44 -0.50 0.22 -1.62
CA CYS A 44 -0.81 0.30 -3.05
C CYS A 44 -0.88 1.76 -3.52
N ALA A 45 -1.56 2.64 -2.78
CA ALA A 45 -1.62 4.06 -3.11
C ALA A 45 -0.22 4.71 -3.14
N TYR A 46 0.62 4.48 -2.13
CA TYR A 46 1.99 5.01 -2.14
C TYR A 46 2.85 4.42 -3.26
N ALA A 47 2.73 3.12 -3.54
CA ALA A 47 3.45 2.47 -4.64
C ALA A 47 3.08 3.09 -5.99
N ALA A 48 1.78 3.28 -6.24
CA ALA A 48 1.29 3.90 -7.47
C ALA A 48 1.68 5.39 -7.57
N GLY A 49 1.75 6.09 -6.44
CA GLY A 49 2.27 7.45 -6.33
C GLY A 49 3.80 7.58 -6.39
N GLY A 50 4.54 6.47 -6.54
CA GLY A 50 6.00 6.45 -6.64
C GLY A 50 6.75 6.54 -5.31
N ASP A 51 6.05 6.58 -4.17
CA ASP A 51 6.66 6.56 -2.83
C ASP A 51 6.93 5.11 -2.40
N ALA A 52 7.96 4.51 -3.03
CA ALA A 52 8.33 3.11 -2.82
C ALA A 52 8.77 2.81 -1.38
N ASP A 53 9.33 3.79 -0.66
CA ASP A 53 9.75 3.62 0.73
C ASP A 53 8.55 3.43 1.65
N LYS A 54 7.57 4.33 1.62
CA LYS A 54 6.34 4.17 2.43
C LYS A 54 5.55 2.93 2.03
N ALA A 55 5.51 2.61 0.74
CA ALA A 55 4.85 1.40 0.27
C ALA A 55 5.47 0.13 0.89
N ILE A 56 6.80 0.05 0.96
CA ILE A 56 7.50 -1.11 1.55
C ILE A 56 7.15 -1.27 3.03
N GLU A 57 7.20 -0.19 3.82
CA GLU A 57 6.89 -0.25 5.25
C GLU A 57 5.46 -0.77 5.49
N LEU A 58 4.49 -0.26 4.74
CA LEU A 58 3.09 -0.66 4.88
C LEU A 58 2.82 -2.06 4.36
N PHE A 59 3.46 -2.50 3.27
CA PHE A 59 3.35 -3.89 2.83
C PHE A 59 3.98 -4.86 3.83
N GLN A 60 5.09 -4.49 4.50
CA GLN A 60 5.69 -5.31 5.57
C GLN A 60 4.74 -5.43 6.76
N GLN A 61 4.08 -4.34 7.15
CA GLN A 61 3.05 -4.36 8.20
C GLN A 61 1.87 -5.26 7.78
N ALA A 62 1.33 -5.09 6.58
CA ALA A 62 0.21 -5.89 6.09
C ALA A 62 0.54 -7.39 5.92
N ALA A 63 1.80 -7.72 5.65
CA ALA A 63 2.28 -9.09 5.51
C ALA A 63 2.25 -9.89 6.83
N LEU A 64 2.16 -9.23 7.99
CA LEU A 64 2.00 -9.87 9.30
C LEU A 64 0.60 -10.50 9.48
N SER A 65 -0.32 -10.24 8.56
CA SER A 65 -1.65 -10.84 8.55
C SER A 65 -1.58 -12.37 8.53
N PRO A 66 -2.37 -13.09 9.38
CA PRO A 66 -2.45 -14.54 9.33
C PRO A 66 -3.15 -15.06 8.07
N LYS A 67 -3.77 -14.17 7.27
CA LYS A 67 -4.40 -14.52 5.99
C LYS A 67 -3.31 -14.68 4.93
N GLY A 68 -2.97 -15.94 4.61
CA GLY A 68 -1.91 -16.27 3.66
C GLY A 68 -2.06 -15.62 2.27
N THR A 69 -3.28 -15.38 1.81
CA THR A 69 -3.53 -14.68 0.54
C THR A 69 -3.10 -13.21 0.58
N LEU A 70 -3.37 -12.49 1.68
CA LEU A 70 -2.96 -11.11 1.85
C LEU A 70 -1.43 -11.02 1.99
N ALA A 71 -0.84 -11.91 2.79
CA ALA A 71 0.62 -11.97 2.94
C ALA A 71 1.32 -12.26 1.61
N ALA A 72 0.79 -13.20 0.80
CA ALA A 72 1.31 -13.48 -0.54
C ALA A 72 1.24 -12.26 -1.47
N ALA A 73 0.12 -11.52 -1.47
CA ALA A 73 -0.01 -10.28 -2.24
C ALA A 73 1.00 -9.20 -1.78
N CYS A 74 1.23 -9.08 -0.47
CA CYS A 74 2.25 -8.16 0.06
C CYS A 74 3.66 -8.56 -0.41
N HIS A 75 4.02 -9.84 -0.31
CA HIS A 75 5.34 -10.32 -0.74
C HIS A 75 5.56 -10.14 -2.24
N TYR A 76 4.53 -10.34 -3.06
CA TYR A 76 4.60 -10.05 -4.49
C TYR A 76 4.94 -8.57 -4.75
N ASN A 77 4.18 -7.65 -4.14
CA ASN A 77 4.41 -6.22 -4.31
C ASN A 77 5.79 -5.77 -3.77
N LEU A 78 6.21 -6.31 -2.62
CA LEU A 78 7.54 -6.06 -2.06
C LEU A 78 8.65 -6.52 -3.01
N GLY A 79 8.51 -7.70 -3.64
CA GLY A 79 9.44 -8.20 -4.64
C GLY A 79 9.52 -7.28 -5.88
N CYS A 80 8.37 -6.82 -6.37
CA CYS A 80 8.31 -5.86 -7.47
C CYS A 80 9.00 -4.54 -7.13
N LEU A 81 8.73 -3.98 -5.94
CA LEU A 81 9.35 -2.74 -5.47
C LEU A 81 10.86 -2.90 -5.26
N ALA A 82 11.30 -4.02 -4.68
CA ALA A 82 12.73 -4.32 -4.51
C ALA A 82 13.44 -4.44 -5.87
N ALA A 83 12.82 -5.14 -6.83
CA ALA A 83 13.37 -5.27 -8.18
C ALA A 83 13.41 -3.92 -8.92
N ALA A 84 12.41 -3.06 -8.73
CA ALA A 84 12.40 -1.71 -9.29
C ALA A 84 13.53 -0.85 -8.69
N LYS A 85 13.72 -0.89 -7.36
CA LYS A 85 14.83 -0.20 -6.69
C LYS A 85 16.20 -0.72 -7.15
N ALA A 86 16.37 -2.03 -7.25
CA ALA A 86 17.61 -2.62 -7.74
C ALA A 86 17.94 -2.18 -9.17
N ARG A 87 16.93 -2.14 -10.06
CA ARG A 87 17.10 -1.60 -11.42
C ARG A 87 17.47 -0.12 -11.42
N ALA A 88 16.85 0.70 -10.58
CA ALA A 88 17.18 2.11 -10.49
C ALA A 88 18.62 2.36 -9.97
N LEU A 89 19.12 1.49 -9.08
CA LEU A 89 20.46 1.63 -8.50
C LEU A 89 21.57 1.02 -9.36
N PHE A 90 21.30 -0.08 -10.04
CA PHE A 90 22.31 -0.92 -10.69
C PHE A 90 22.07 -1.18 -12.18
N GLY A 91 20.97 -0.70 -12.74
CA GLY A 91 20.45 -1.09 -14.05
C GLY A 91 20.99 -0.33 -15.27
N GLU A 92 22.04 0.46 -15.13
CA GLU A 92 22.74 1.07 -16.28
C GLU A 92 24.18 0.58 -16.37
N HIS A 93 24.37 -0.56 -17.06
CA HIS A 93 25.59 -0.96 -17.74
C HIS A 93 25.24 -1.66 -19.06
#